data_AF-A0A512C417-F1
#
_entry.id   AF-A0A512C417-F1
#
_cell.length_a   1.000
_cell.length_b   1.000
_cell.length_c   1.000
_cell.angle_alpha   90.00
_cell.angle_beta   90.00
_cell.angle_gamma   90.00
#
_symmetry.space_group_name_H-M   'P 1'
#
loop_
_entity.id
_entity.type
_entity.pdbx_description
1 polymer ?
#
loop_
_entity_poly.entity_id
_entity_poly.type
_entity_poly.pdbx_seq_one_letter_code
_entity_poly.pdbx_strand_id
1 'polypeptide(L)' 'MTRDELAGKLHRLDPGASLIVEGDVLTRLFDVVKLSQASPEALKSISDFALAHDCTFSFDRQAGAAPRFEKDDIL' A
#
# COMPACT_ATOMS: atom_id res chain seq x y z
N MET A 1 -0.90 -7.23 -11.93
CA MET A 1 -0.64 -7.48 -10.50
C MET A 1 -1.96 -7.80 -9.82
N THR A 2 -1.99 -8.85 -9.02
CA THR A 2 -3.10 -9.33 -8.19
C THR A 2 -2.83 -9.05 -6.70
N ARG A 3 -3.82 -9.27 -5.82
CA ARG A 3 -3.64 -9.10 -4.37
C ARG A 3 -2.61 -10.09 -3.80
N ASP A 4 -2.63 -11.34 -4.24
CA ASP A 4 -1.64 -12.35 -3.85
C ASP A 4 -0.22 -12.01 -4.30
N GLU A 5 -0.06 -11.48 -5.51
CA GLU A 5 1.25 -11.00 -5.98
C GLU A 5 1.77 -9.82 -5.16
N LEU A 6 0.87 -8.91 -4.74
CA LEU A 6 1.23 -7.80 -3.85
C LEU A 6 1.63 -8.34 -2.46
N ALA A 7 0.83 -9.23 -1.87
CA ALA A 7 1.14 -9.87 -0.59
C ALA A 7 2.51 -10.57 -0.63
N GLY A 8 2.77 -11.34 -1.69
CA GLY A 8 4.07 -12.01 -1.88
C GLY A 8 5.24 -11.04 -2.03
N LYS A 9 5.04 -9.85 -2.62
CA LYS A 9 6.06 -8.81 -2.68
C LYS A 9 6.29 -8.17 -1.31
N LEU A 10 5.23 -7.84 -0.58
CA LEU A 10 5.32 -7.25 0.77
C LEU A 10 6.01 -8.20 1.75
N HIS A 11 5.68 -9.49 1.70
CA HIS A 11 6.29 -10.50 2.58
C HIS A 11 7.80 -10.68 2.34
N ARG A 12 8.29 -10.40 1.13
CA ARG A 12 9.71 -10.53 0.75
C ARG A 12 10.50 -9.24 0.91
N LEU A 13 9.87 -8.14 1.34
CA LEU A 13 10.61 -6.92 1.62
C LEU A 13 11.52 -7.15 2.82
N ASP A 14 12.77 -6.72 2.68
CA ASP A 14 13.68 -6.61 3.81
C ASP A 14 13.15 -5.56 4.81
N PRO A 15 13.42 -5.70 6.12
CA PRO A 15 13.08 -4.68 7.12
C PRO A 15 13.55 -3.28 6.70
N GLY A 16 12.67 -2.28 6.79
CA GLY A 16 12.93 -0.91 6.34
C GLY A 16 12.93 -0.69 4.81
N ALA A 17 12.83 -1.76 4.01
CA ALA A 17 12.68 -1.62 2.57
C ALA A 17 11.25 -1.19 2.20
N SER A 18 11.12 -0.56 1.03
CA SER A 18 9.82 -0.09 0.56
C SER A 18 9.49 -0.48 -0.86
N LEU A 19 8.20 -0.69 -1.10
CA LEU A 19 7.60 -0.97 -2.39
C LEU A 19 6.70 0.20 -2.79
N ILE A 20 6.97 0.78 -3.95
CA ILE A 20 6.09 1.77 -4.57
C ILE A 20 5.14 1.06 -5.52
N VAL A 21 3.85 1.37 -5.41
CA VAL A 21 2.81 0.83 -6.28
C VAL A 21 2.00 1.97 -6.86
N GLU A 22 1.76 1.93 -8.16
CA GLU A 22 0.92 2.92 -8.83
C GLU A 22 -0.49 2.95 -8.23
N GLY A 23 -1.04 4.15 -8.04
CA GLY A 23 -2.37 4.34 -7.49
C GLY A 23 -3.45 3.61 -8.27
N ASP A 24 -3.35 3.60 -9.61
CA ASP A 24 -4.30 2.92 -10.50
C ASP A 24 -4.28 1.40 -10.36
N VAL A 25 -3.16 0.84 -9.91
CA VAL A 25 -3.07 -0.59 -9.61
C VAL A 25 -3.75 -0.87 -8.28
N LEU A 26 -3.52 -0.04 -7.27
CA LEU A 26 -4.19 -0.18 -5.97
C LEU A 26 -5.70 0.05 -6.05
N THR A 27 -6.18 1.00 -6.84
CA THR A 27 -7.62 1.22 -7.04
C THR A 27 -8.30 -0.03 -7.58
N ARG A 28 -7.69 -0.68 -8.57
CA ARG A 28 -8.18 -1.95 -9.14
C ARG A 28 -8.09 -3.12 -8.16
N LEU A 29 -7.00 -3.22 -7.39
CA LEU A 29 -6.80 -4.31 -6.43
C LEU A 29 -7.76 -4.25 -5.25
N PHE A 30 -8.16 -3.04 -4.85
CA PHE A 30 -9.02 -2.81 -3.70
C PHE A 30 -10.47 -2.49 -4.08
N ASP A 31 -10.79 -2.52 -5.37
CA ASP A 31 -12.11 -2.16 -5.91
C ASP A 31 -12.61 -0.79 -5.43
N VAL A 32 -11.71 0.20 -5.47
CA VAL A 32 -11.99 1.58 -5.05
C VAL A 32 -11.88 2.51 -6.24
N VAL A 33 -12.81 3.45 -6.35
CA VAL A 33 -12.89 4.38 -7.49
C VAL A 33 -11.64 5.26 -7.59
N LYS A 34 -11.13 5.72 -6.44
CA LYS A 34 -9.96 6.61 -6.38
C LYS A 34 -9.29 6.55 -5.02
N LEU A 35 -7.95 6.57 -5.02
CA LEU A 35 -7.18 6.86 -3.82
C LEU A 35 -7.17 8.35 -3.55
N SER A 36 -7.79 8.75 -2.45
CA SER A 36 -7.77 10.14 -2.00
C SER A 36 -7.89 10.21 -0.49
N GLN A 37 -7.35 11.28 0.08
CA GLN A 37 -7.54 11.61 1.49
C GLN A 37 -9.01 11.94 1.83
N ALA A 38 -9.84 12.19 0.81
CA ALA A 38 -11.30 12.32 0.95
C ALA A 38 -12.02 10.97 0.92
N SER A 39 -11.30 9.86 0.76
CA SER A 39 -11.81 8.49 0.71
C SER A 39 -11.13 7.66 1.82
N PRO A 40 -11.42 7.96 3.11
CA PRO A 40 -10.73 7.34 4.24
C PRO A 40 -10.95 5.82 4.31
N GLU A 41 -12.08 5.32 3.83
CA GLU A 41 -12.38 3.88 3.79
C GLU A 41 -11.45 3.13 2.82
N ALA A 42 -11.14 3.73 1.67
CA ALA A 42 -10.22 3.16 0.68
C ALA A 42 -8.79 3.09 1.24
N LEU A 43 -8.33 4.19 1.86
CA LEU A 43 -7.02 4.23 2.49
C LEU A 43 -6.93 3.25 3.66
N LYS A 44 -7.98 3.17 4.48
CA LYS A 44 -8.05 2.22 5.59
C LYS A 44 -7.95 0.78 5.13
N SER A 45 -8.70 0.38 4.10
CA SER A 45 -8.62 -1.00 3.60
C SER A 45 -7.22 -1.37 3.10
N ILE A 46 -6.50 -0.44 2.50
CA ILE A 46 -5.13 -0.66 2.02
C ILE A 46 -4.13 -0.67 3.18
N SER A 47 -4.30 0.22 4.15
CA SER A 47 -3.52 0.23 5.39
C SER A 47 -3.70 -1.06 6.19
N ASP A 48 -4.94 -1.52 6.37
CA ASP A 48 -5.25 -2.78 7.08
C ASP A 48 -4.59 -3.98 6.36
N PHE A 49 -4.60 -3.98 5.03
CA PHE A 49 -3.89 -4.98 4.24
C PHE A 49 -2.37 -4.92 4.43
N ALA A 50 -1.77 -3.72 4.43
CA ALA A 50 -0.35 -3.57 4.67
C ALA A 50 0.06 -4.09 6.05
N LEU A 51 -0.72 -3.75 7.08
CA LEU A 51 -0.48 -4.17 8.46
C LEU A 51 -0.56 -5.69 8.63
N ALA A 52 -1.45 -6.37 7.89
CA ALA A 52 -1.52 -7.83 7.88
C ALA A 52 -0.25 -8.50 7.31
N HIS A 53 0.64 -7.73 6.70
CA HIS A 53 1.91 -8.18 6.13
C HIS A 53 3.13 -7.51 6.80
N ASP A 54 2.97 -6.97 8.02
CA ASP A 54 3.96 -6.19 8.78
C ASP A 54 4.57 -5.05 7.95
N CYS A 55 3.71 -4.35 7.21
CA CYS A 55 4.07 -3.18 6.44
C CYS A 55 3.22 -1.98 6.84
N THR A 56 3.82 -0.79 6.79
CA THR A 56 3.12 0.48 6.88
C THR A 56 2.79 1.01 5.48
N PHE A 57 1.54 1.44 5.27
CA PHE A 57 1.11 2.10 4.04
C PHE A 57 1.12 3.63 4.20
N SER A 58 1.65 4.33 3.19
CA SER A 58 1.67 5.79 3.14
C SER A 58 1.23 6.30 1.76
N PHE A 59 0.37 7.32 1.77
CA PHE A 59 -0.14 7.99 0.58
C PHE A 59 -0.09 9.51 0.76
N ASP A 60 0.95 10.13 0.22
CA ASP A 60 1.19 11.56 0.37
C ASP A 60 0.34 12.41 -0.59
N ARG A 61 -0.02 13.63 -0.17
CA ARG A 61 -0.84 14.59 -0.93
C ARG A 61 -0.08 15.31 -2.03
N GLN A 62 1.26 15.26 -2.05
CA GLN A 62 2.00 15.94 -3.10
C GLN A 62 1.65 15.34 -4.47
N ALA A 63 1.24 16.19 -5.40
CA ALA A 63 0.80 15.77 -6.73
C ALA A 63 1.92 14.95 -7.40
N GLY A 64 1.72 13.63 -7.51
CA GLY A 64 2.68 12.69 -8.07
C GLY A 64 3.41 11.80 -7.07
N ALA A 65 3.17 11.95 -5.76
CA ALA A 65 3.69 10.99 -4.77
C ALA A 65 2.96 9.64 -4.94
N ALA A 66 3.70 8.65 -5.41
CA ALA A 66 3.16 7.31 -5.59
C ALA A 66 2.92 6.63 -4.23
N PRO A 67 1.82 5.88 -4.06
CA PRO A 67 1.56 5.10 -2.86
C PRO A 67 2.75 4.18 -2.52
N ARG A 68 3.10 4.14 -1.24
CA ARG A 68 4.27 3.41 -0.73
C ARG A 68 3.87 2.45 0.39
N PHE A 69 4.44 1.26 0.34
CA PHE A 69 4.46 0.29 1.44
C PHE A 69 5.89 0.21 1.97
N GLU A 70 6.07 0.17 3.27
CA GLU A 70 7.36 -0.01 3.92
C GLU A 70 7.27 -1.19 4.88
N LYS A 71 8.23 -2.12 4.85
CA LYS A 71 8.29 -3.22 5.80
C LYS A 71 8.71 -2.67 7.15
N ASP A 72 7.89 -2.92 8.17
CA ASP A 72 8.20 -2.46 9.50
C ASP A 72 9.49 -3.13 9.98
N ASP A 73 10.45 -2.32 10.41
CA ASP A 73 11.71 -2.80 10.99
C ASP A 73 11.47 -3.15 12.46
N ILE A 74 10.92 -4.35 12.67
CA ILE A 74 10.70 -4.91 14.01
C ILE A 74 12.01 -5.59 14.43
N LEU A 75 12.83 -4.84 15.16
CA LEU A 75 14.06 -5.31 15.84
C LEU A 75 13.81 -6.51 16.76
#